data_AF-A0A7K2LRZ0-F1
#
_entry.id   AF-A0A7K2LRZ0-F1
#
_cell.length_a   1.000
_cell.length_b   1.000
_cell.length_c   1.000
_cell.angle_alpha   90.00
_cell.angle_beta   90.00
_cell.angle_gamma   90.00
#
_symmetry.space_group_name_H-M   'P 1'
#
loop_
_entity.id
_entity.type
_entity.pdbx_description
1 polymer ?
#
loop_
_entity_poly.entity_id
_entity_poly.type
_entity_poly.pdbx_seq_one_letter_code
_entity_poly.pdbx_strand_id
1 'polypeptide(L)'
;MDGVPRMPERRGPGAPAPLRFGVLGPVRAWRGEEPLPTGSPQQRALLAALLLREGRTATASELIDALWGEEPPHQALAAVRTYASRLRKSLDPDILVSESGGYAVRGLGEDALDLAAAQELAAAADKARAAGD
;
A
#
# COMPACT_ATOMS: atom_id res chain seq x y z
N MET A 1 -41.72 11.94 -27.39
CA MET A 1 -41.17 12.74 -26.28
C MET A 1 -40.18 11.85 -25.57
N ASP A 2 -38.92 12.21 -25.76
CA ASP A 2 -37.74 11.36 -25.74
C ASP A 2 -37.34 10.88 -24.34
N GLY A 3 -37.10 9.57 -24.24
CA GLY A 3 -36.36 8.96 -23.14
C GLY A 3 -34.91 9.41 -23.25
N VAL A 4 -34.54 10.43 -22.48
CA VAL A 4 -33.15 10.87 -22.35
C VAL A 4 -32.33 9.70 -21.78
N PRO A 5 -31.31 9.19 -22.49
CA PRO A 5 -30.38 8.24 -21.91
C PRO A 5 -29.63 8.96 -20.78
N ARG A 6 -29.62 8.39 -19.58
CA ARG A 6 -28.73 8.86 -18.51
C ARG A 6 -27.30 8.68 -19.00
N MET A 7 -26.67 9.77 -19.40
CA MET A 7 -25.25 9.79 -19.70
C MET A 7 -24.48 9.59 -18.39
N PRO A 8 -23.41 8.77 -18.38
CA PRO A 8 -22.53 8.69 -17.22
C PRO A 8 -21.94 10.08 -16.99
N GLU A 9 -22.09 10.56 -15.75
CA GLU A 9 -21.55 11.84 -15.32
C GLU A 9 -20.06 11.90 -15.66
N ARG A 10 -19.71 12.87 -16.51
CA ARG A 10 -18.32 13.20 -16.81
C ARG A 10 -17.69 13.70 -15.51
N ARG A 11 -17.02 12.81 -14.78
CA ARG A 11 -16.11 13.17 -13.68
C ARG A 11 -15.15 14.21 -14.25
N GLY A 12 -15.13 15.42 -13.66
CA GLY A 12 -14.17 16.48 -14.01
C GLY A 12 -12.73 15.97 -13.90
N PRO A 13 -11.69 16.77 -14.27
CA PRO A 13 -10.30 16.32 -14.15
C PRO A 13 -10.02 15.97 -12.69
N GLY A 14 -10.20 14.69 -12.39
CA GLY A 14 -10.54 14.20 -11.07
C GLY A 14 -9.27 13.86 -10.36
N ALA A 15 -9.22 14.13 -9.07
CA ALA A 15 -8.16 13.60 -8.22
C ALA A 15 -7.93 12.11 -8.57
N PRO A 16 -6.67 11.67 -8.68
CA PRO A 16 -6.36 10.30 -9.06
C PRO A 16 -7.17 9.33 -8.19
N ALA A 17 -7.70 8.28 -8.81
CA ALA A 17 -8.49 7.29 -8.08
C ALA A 17 -7.68 6.74 -6.88
N PRO A 18 -8.33 6.46 -5.74
CA PRO A 18 -7.64 6.12 -4.52
C PRO A 18 -6.84 4.83 -4.68
N LEU A 19 -5.70 4.76 -4.00
CA LEU A 19 -4.90 3.54 -3.92
C LEU A 19 -5.46 2.61 -2.85
N ARG A 20 -5.48 1.31 -3.17
CA ARG A 20 -5.87 0.25 -2.24
C ARG A 20 -4.82 -0.84 -2.26
N PHE A 21 -4.59 -1.47 -1.11
CA PHE A 21 -3.58 -2.49 -0.89
C PHE A 21 -4.17 -3.67 -0.14
N GLY A 22 -3.74 -4.86 -0.55
CA GLY A 22 -4.07 -6.11 0.12
C GLY A 22 -2.81 -6.77 0.66
N VAL A 23 -2.76 -7.03 1.96
CA VAL A 23 -1.66 -7.74 2.64
C VAL A 23 -2.13 -8.99 3.40
N LEU A 24 -3.44 -9.20 3.56
CA LEU A 24 -4.02 -10.42 4.15
C LEU A 24 -4.07 -11.58 3.13
N GLY A 25 -2.91 -11.89 2.56
CA GLY A 25 -2.74 -12.80 1.44
C GLY A 25 -1.59 -12.35 0.53
N PRO A 26 -1.59 -12.71 -0.77
CA PRO A 26 -0.59 -12.19 -1.70
C PRO A 26 -0.66 -10.66 -1.77
N VAL A 27 0.50 -9.99 -1.66
CA VAL A 27 0.58 -8.52 -1.70
C VAL A 27 0.11 -8.00 -3.05
N ARG A 28 -0.98 -7.22 -3.03
CA ARG A 28 -1.62 -6.65 -4.22
C ARG A 28 -1.86 -5.15 -4.01
N ALA A 29 -1.93 -4.42 -5.13
CA ALA A 29 -2.23 -3.00 -5.15
C ALA A 29 -3.22 -2.70 -6.27
N TRP A 30 -4.07 -1.71 -6.07
CA TRP A 30 -5.05 -1.23 -7.04
C TRP A 30 -5.12 0.29 -7.03
N ARG A 31 -5.48 0.87 -8.17
CA ARG A 31 -5.89 2.27 -8.32
C ARG A 31 -7.34 2.31 -8.73
N GLY A 32 -8.23 2.69 -7.81
CA GLY A 32 -9.65 2.40 -7.96
C GLY A 32 -9.87 0.91 -8.15
N GLU A 33 -10.40 0.52 -9.31
CA GLU A 33 -10.64 -0.88 -9.69
C GLU A 33 -9.48 -1.50 -10.50
N GLU A 34 -8.50 -0.70 -10.94
CA GLU A 34 -7.42 -1.17 -11.81
C GLU A 34 -6.29 -1.81 -10.99
N PRO A 35 -5.92 -3.09 -11.23
CA PRO A 35 -4.79 -3.72 -10.56
C PRO A 35 -3.46 -3.10 -10.98
N LEU A 36 -2.61 -2.78 -10.01
CA LEU A 36 -1.27 -2.27 -10.24
C LEU A 36 -0.22 -3.39 -10.12
N PRO A 37 0.85 -3.35 -10.94
CA PRO A 37 1.94 -4.32 -10.83
C PRO A 37 2.75 -4.08 -9.56
N THR A 38 2.65 -5.01 -8.61
CA THR A 38 3.44 -5.00 -7.35
C THR A 38 4.85 -5.59 -7.51
N GLY A 39 5.19 -6.06 -8.72
CA GLY A 39 6.53 -6.48 -9.08
C GLY A 39 6.93 -7.88 -8.58
N SER A 40 8.23 -8.11 -8.47
CA SER A 40 8.83 -9.37 -8.01
C SER A 40 8.49 -9.69 -6.54
N PRO A 41 8.72 -10.93 -6.07
CA PRO A 41 8.54 -11.28 -4.67
C PRO A 41 9.25 -10.34 -3.69
N GLN A 42 10.47 -9.90 -4.00
CA GLN A 42 11.22 -8.98 -3.16
C GLN A 42 10.63 -7.57 -3.16
N GLN A 43 10.08 -7.11 -4.29
CA GLN A 43 9.38 -5.81 -4.35
C GLN A 43 8.08 -5.86 -3.53
N ARG A 44 7.34 -6.97 -3.60
CA ARG A 44 6.16 -7.21 -2.78
C ARG A 44 6.48 -7.27 -1.29
N ALA A 45 7.57 -7.94 -0.91
CA ALA A 45 8.03 -8.00 0.47
C ALA A 45 8.42 -6.60 1.00
N LEU A 46 9.13 -5.81 0.19
CA LEU A 46 9.46 -4.42 0.53
C LEU A 46 8.19 -3.58 0.73
N LEU A 47 7.22 -3.71 -0.18
CA LEU A 47 5.94 -3.01 -0.08
C LEU A 47 5.17 -3.42 1.19
N ALA A 48 5.08 -4.71 1.49
CA ALA A 48 4.43 -5.20 2.70
C ALA A 48 5.10 -4.65 3.97
N ALA A 49 6.43 -4.73 4.06
CA ALA A 49 7.20 -4.21 5.20
C ALA A 49 6.94 -2.71 5.46
N LEU A 50 6.71 -1.93 4.40
CA LEU A 50 6.37 -0.51 4.51
C LEU A 50 4.90 -0.27 4.87
N LEU A 51 3.97 -1.02 4.27
CA LEU A 51 2.53 -0.90 4.55
C LEU A 51 2.22 -1.25 6.01
N LEU A 52 2.84 -2.31 6.55
CA LEU A 52 2.68 -2.75 7.94
C LEU A 52 3.22 -1.75 8.98
N ARG A 53 3.97 -0.74 8.54
CA ARG A 53 4.46 0.34 9.40
C ARG A 53 3.50 1.52 9.50
N GLU A 54 2.38 1.48 8.78
CA GLU A 54 1.31 2.49 8.83
C GLU A 54 1.86 3.90 8.59
N GLY A 55 2.71 3.99 7.57
CA GLY A 55 3.37 5.22 7.15
C GLY A 55 4.59 5.62 7.96
N ARG A 56 4.94 4.95 9.07
CA ARG A 56 6.23 5.21 9.73
C ARG A 56 7.39 4.86 8.81
N THR A 57 8.43 5.70 8.83
CA THR A 57 9.64 5.53 8.02
C THR A 57 10.44 4.30 8.49
N ALA A 58 10.78 3.43 7.55
CA ALA A 58 11.69 2.31 7.76
C ALA A 58 13.07 2.70 7.23
N THR A 59 14.09 2.60 8.08
CA THR A 59 15.48 2.80 7.68
C THR A 59 15.92 1.74 6.67
N ALA A 60 16.97 2.04 5.89
CA ALA A 60 17.50 1.06 4.95
C ALA A 60 17.97 -0.24 5.65
N SER A 61 18.52 -0.15 6.86
CA SER A 61 18.92 -1.33 7.65
C SER A 61 17.72 -2.18 8.06
N GLU A 62 16.63 -1.58 8.56
CA GLU A 62 15.42 -2.32 8.91
C GLU A 62 14.78 -2.99 7.69
N LEU A 63 14.84 -2.36 6.53
CA LEU A 63 14.34 -2.94 5.29
C LEU A 63 15.21 -4.08 4.79
N ILE A 64 16.53 -3.99 4.96
CA ILE A 64 17.45 -5.08 4.63
C ILE A 64 17.18 -6.27 5.54
N ASP A 65 17.10 -6.05 6.85
CA ASP A 65 16.79 -7.09 7.84
C ASP A 65 15.44 -7.74 7.57
N ALA A 66 14.39 -6.95 7.29
CA ALA A 66 13.07 -7.49 6.96
C ALA A 66 13.03 -8.33 5.66
N LEU A 67 13.92 -8.07 4.71
CA LEU A 67 13.94 -8.76 3.41
C LEU A 67 14.83 -9.99 3.39
N TRP A 68 15.93 -9.99 4.14
CA TRP A 68 16.96 -11.02 4.06
C TRP A 68 17.42 -11.59 5.41
N GLY A 69 17.04 -10.96 6.53
CA GLY A 69 17.49 -11.34 7.86
C GLY A 69 19.02 -11.33 7.96
N GLU A 70 19.57 -12.45 8.44
CA GLU A 70 21.00 -12.61 8.71
C GLU A 70 21.87 -12.76 7.45
N GLU A 71 21.28 -13.06 6.29
CA GLU A 71 22.03 -13.33 5.05
C GLU A 71 21.72 -12.32 3.92
N PRO A 72 22.00 -11.01 4.11
CA PRO A 72 21.79 -10.03 3.07
C PRO A 72 22.83 -10.17 1.95
N PRO A 73 22.45 -9.93 0.68
CA PRO A 73 23.41 -9.91 -0.41
C PRO A 73 24.39 -8.73 -0.24
N HIS A 74 25.60 -8.85 -0.78
CA HIS A 74 26.63 -7.80 -0.71
C HIS A 74 26.15 -6.42 -1.19
N GLN A 75 25.15 -6.39 -2.09
CA GLN A 75 24.58 -5.16 -2.64
C GLN A 75 23.15 -4.89 -2.16
N ALA A 76 22.78 -5.31 -0.94
CA ALA A 76 21.43 -5.20 -0.39
C ALA A 76 20.86 -3.78 -0.44
N LEU A 77 21.65 -2.76 -0.06
CA LEU A 77 21.23 -1.36 -0.12
C LEU A 77 20.88 -0.91 -1.54
N ALA A 78 21.69 -1.31 -2.53
CA ALA A 78 21.41 -1.01 -3.94
C ALA A 78 20.16 -1.75 -4.45
N ALA A 79 19.94 -2.99 -3.98
CA ALA A 79 18.73 -3.74 -4.27
C ALA A 79 17.47 -3.05 -3.71
N VAL A 80 17.48 -2.62 -2.44
CA VAL A 80 16.37 -1.87 -1.83
C VAL A 80 16.05 -0.60 -2.63
N ARG A 81 17.07 0.20 -2.98
CA ARG A 81 16.90 1.40 -3.83
C ARG A 81 16.26 1.07 -5.17
N THR A 82 16.67 -0.03 -5.79
CA THR A 82 16.12 -0.51 -7.08
C THR A 82 14.66 -0.91 -6.94
N TYR A 83 14.31 -1.66 -5.89
CA TYR A 83 12.94 -2.07 -5.63
C TYR A 83 12.03 -0.87 -5.34
N ALA A 84 12.48 0.08 -4.52
CA ALA A 84 11.76 1.31 -4.23
C ALA A 84 11.54 2.16 -5.50
N SER A 85 12.57 2.32 -6.33
CA SER A 85 12.45 3.04 -7.61
C SER A 85 11.41 2.40 -8.54
N ARG A 86 11.39 1.07 -8.64
CA ARG A 86 10.39 0.37 -9.45
C ARG A 86 8.98 0.45 -8.86
N LEU A 87 8.84 0.38 -7.54
CA LEU A 87 7.54 0.55 -6.87
C LEU A 87 6.98 1.97 -7.07
N ARG A 88 7.82 3.01 -7.00
CA ARG A 88 7.41 4.40 -7.29
C ARG A 88 6.81 4.57 -8.67
N LYS A 89 7.36 3.86 -9.67
CA LYS A 89 6.82 3.89 -11.03
C LYS A 89 5.41 3.31 -11.12
N SER A 90 5.07 2.37 -10.24
CA SER A 90 3.72 1.77 -10.19
C SER A 90 2.75 2.54 -9.30
N LEU A 91 3.21 3.04 -8.15
CA LEU A 91 2.35 3.60 -7.08
C LEU A 91 2.24 5.12 -7.07
N ASP A 92 3.07 5.83 -7.83
CA ASP A 92 3.36 7.27 -7.75
C ASP A 92 4.52 7.63 -6.79
N PRO A 93 5.35 8.64 -7.15
CA PRO A 93 6.49 9.06 -6.34
C PRO A 93 6.10 9.69 -5.00
N ASP A 94 4.91 10.28 -4.90
CA ASP A 94 4.43 10.95 -3.68
C ASP A 94 3.90 9.97 -2.63
N ILE A 95 3.63 8.73 -3.03
CA ILE A 95 3.14 7.66 -2.16
C ILE A 95 4.32 6.97 -1.49
N LEU A 96 5.34 6.56 -2.24
CA LEU A 96 6.54 5.95 -1.69
C LEU A 96 7.65 6.99 -1.53
N VAL A 97 7.71 7.64 -0.37
CA VAL A 97 8.66 8.73 -0.11
C VAL A 97 10.01 8.21 0.41
N SER A 98 11.08 8.97 0.15
CA SER A 98 12.39 8.77 0.79
C SER A 98 12.59 9.86 1.82
N GLU A 99 12.75 9.47 3.08
CA GLU A 99 12.88 10.38 4.21
C GLU A 99 13.92 9.81 5.19
N SER A 100 14.79 10.68 5.74
CA SER A 100 15.77 10.30 6.77
C SER A 100 16.63 9.07 6.44
N GLY A 101 16.97 8.88 5.16
CA GLY A 101 17.76 7.72 4.69
C GLY A 101 16.98 6.41 4.59
N GLY A 102 15.66 6.45 4.79
CA GLY A 102 14.75 5.32 4.69
C GLY A 102 13.64 5.53 3.67
N TYR A 103 12.58 4.75 3.82
CA TYR A 103 11.38 4.80 2.97
C TYR A 103 10.11 4.71 3.81
N ALA A 104 9.05 5.35 3.33
CA ALA A 104 7.72 5.27 3.92
C ALA A 104 6.65 5.25 2.82
N VAL A 105 5.50 4.63 3.10
CA VAL A 105 4.30 4.76 2.28
C VAL A 105 3.37 5.78 2.92
N ARG A 106 3.04 6.86 2.21
CA ARG A 106 2.26 8.01 2.71
C ARG A 106 1.09 8.31 1.78
N GLY A 107 0.20 9.20 2.23
CA GLY A 107 -0.91 9.69 1.41
C GLY A 107 -1.98 8.63 1.11
N LEU A 108 -2.05 7.58 1.93
CA LEU A 108 -3.09 6.58 1.83
C LEU A 108 -4.37 7.12 2.50
N GLY A 109 -5.51 6.89 1.86
CA GLY A 109 -6.82 7.19 2.46
C GLY A 109 -7.17 6.21 3.59
N GLU A 110 -8.22 6.55 4.33
CA GLU A 110 -8.89 5.60 5.24
C GLU A 110 -9.31 4.37 4.42
N ASP A 111 -9.13 3.17 4.97
CA ASP A 111 -9.40 1.87 4.31
C ASP A 111 -8.55 1.52 3.07
N ALA A 112 -7.47 2.26 2.83
CA ALA A 112 -6.54 1.91 1.76
C ALA A 112 -5.80 0.58 2.01
N LEU A 113 -5.82 0.04 3.22
CA LEU A 113 -5.19 -1.23 3.58
C LEU A 113 -6.24 -2.19 4.17
N ASP A 114 -6.35 -3.38 3.59
CA ASP A 114 -7.27 -4.43 4.06
C ASP A 114 -7.06 -4.82 5.54
N LEU A 115 -5.82 -4.77 6.02
CA LEU A 115 -5.49 -5.00 7.43
C LEU A 115 -6.15 -3.96 8.36
N ALA A 116 -6.15 -2.68 7.98
CA ALA A 116 -6.76 -1.63 8.79
C ALA A 116 -8.29 -1.81 8.86
N ALA A 117 -8.92 -2.09 7.71
CA ALA A 117 -10.34 -2.40 7.65
C ALA A 117 -10.71 -3.65 8.48
N ALA A 118 -9.87 -4.69 8.46
CA ALA A 118 -10.08 -5.89 9.26
C ALA A 118 -9.96 -5.62 10.77
N GLN A 119 -8.99 -4.79 11.19
CA GLN A 119 -8.83 -4.38 12.59
C GLN A 119 -10.02 -3.57 13.09
N GLU A 120 -10.58 -2.68 12.28
CA GLU A 120 -11.77 -1.91 12.62
C GLU A 120 -12.99 -2.81 12.81
N LEU A 121 -13.23 -3.73 11.87
CA LEU A 121 -14.34 -4.69 11.96
C LEU A 121 -14.21 -5.59 13.19
N ALA A 122 -13.00 -6.04 13.52
CA ALA A 122 -12.74 -6.84 14.72
C ALA A 122 -13.06 -6.04 16.00
N ALA A 123 -12.59 -4.79 16.08
CA ALA A 123 -12.86 -3.91 17.22
C ALA A 123 -14.36 -3.59 17.36
N ALA A 124 -15.08 -3.43 16.24
CA ALA A 124 -16.53 -3.24 16.25
C ALA A 124 -17.27 -4.49 16.75
N ALA A 125 -16.86 -5.68 16.30
CA ALA A 125 -17.43 -6.95 16.75
C ALA A 125 -17.22 -7.18 18.26
N ASP A 126 -16.04 -6.87 18.79
CA ASP A 126 -15.77 -7.00 20.22
C ASP A 126 -16.64 -6.05 21.06
N LYS A 127 -16.89 -4.82 20.57
CA LYS A 127 -17.79 -3.87 21.23
C LYS A 127 -19.24 -4.35 21.22
N ALA A 128 -19.73 -4.87 20.09
CA ALA A 128 -21.08 -5.43 19.99
C ALA A 128 -21.26 -6.62 20.94
N ARG A 129 -20.27 -7.52 20.99
CA ARG A 129 -20.26 -8.66 21.92
C ARG A 129 -20.28 -8.23 23.38
N ALA A 130 -19.54 -7.18 23.73
CA ALA A 130 -19.55 -6.62 25.08
C ALA A 130 -20.89 -5.93 25.42
N ALA A 131 -21.59 -5.39 24.42
CA ALA A 131 -22.91 -4.78 24.55
C ALA A 131 -24.07 -5.81 24.57
N GLY A 132 -23.81 -7.07 24.20
CA GLY A 132 -24.79 -8.16 24.24
C GLY A 132 -25.65 -8.32 22.99
N ASP A 133 -25.20 -7.79 21.85
CA ASP A 133 -25.78 -7.97 20.51
C ASP A 133 -25.08 -9.15 19.78
#